data_AF-A0A443KQ05-F1
#
_entry.id   AF-A0A443KQ05-F1
#
_cell.length_a   1.000
_cell.length_b   1.000
_cell.length_c   1.000
_cell.angle_alpha   90.00
_cell.angle_beta   90.00
_cell.angle_gamma   90.00
#
_symmetry.space_group_name_H-M   'P 1'
#
loop_
_entity.id
_entity.type
_entity.pdbx_description
1 polymer ?
#
loop_
_entity_poly.entity_id
_entity_poly.type
_entity_poly.pdbx_seq_one_letter_code
_entity_poly.pdbx_strand_id
1 'polypeptide(L)'
;MLPDHLRDLVAAHMPIIALAEAGPSASDLADAPQLDHWIAMRELTGRIVLFGDVTGHPLLHDTGIVTSQLFGIDTKAGWARTLSRWYRLGQPLTPDKGEFPDPFGFRPLANPDTLAAALAAHADEIRRLAAEARDQ
;
A
#
# COMPACT_ATOMS: atom_id res chain seq x y z
N MET A 1 -10.13 22.31 -16.19
CA MET A 1 -9.17 22.67 -15.14
C MET A 1 -9.36 21.71 -13.96
N LEU A 2 -8.36 20.86 -13.66
CA LEU A 2 -8.43 19.84 -12.62
C LEU A 2 -8.40 20.53 -11.25
N PRO A 3 -9.35 20.21 -10.33
CA PRO A 3 -9.35 20.76 -8.97
C PRO A 3 -8.01 20.57 -8.26
N ASP A 4 -7.61 21.55 -7.45
CA ASP A 4 -6.29 21.61 -6.78
C ASP A 4 -5.99 20.35 -5.98
N HIS A 5 -6.97 19.86 -5.20
CA HIS A 5 -6.81 18.64 -4.41
C HIS A 5 -6.53 17.38 -5.26
N LEU A 6 -7.02 17.32 -6.51
CA LEU A 6 -6.72 16.21 -7.43
C LEU A 6 -5.34 16.38 -8.07
N ARG A 7 -4.89 17.63 -8.30
CA ARG A 7 -3.51 17.91 -8.73
C ARG A 7 -2.51 17.50 -7.65
N ASP A 8 -2.79 17.84 -6.39
CA ASP A 8 -1.97 17.46 -5.25
C ASP A 8 -1.93 15.93 -5.06
N LEU A 9 -3.08 15.27 -5.24
CA LEU A 9 -3.17 13.80 -5.22
C LEU A 9 -2.28 13.16 -6.29
N VAL A 10 -2.36 13.64 -7.54
CA VAL A 10 -1.52 13.17 -8.65
C VAL A 10 -0.04 13.39 -8.33
N ALA A 11 0.32 14.59 -7.88
CA ALA A 11 1.70 14.93 -7.54
C ALA A 11 2.26 14.05 -6.41
N ALA A 12 1.44 13.71 -5.42
CA ALA A 12 1.82 12.84 -4.32
C ALA A 12 1.94 11.37 -4.74
N HIS A 13 1.06 10.88 -5.62
CA HIS A 13 0.94 9.45 -5.91
C HIS A 13 1.75 8.98 -7.12
N MET A 14 1.82 9.77 -8.18
CA MET A 14 2.51 9.38 -9.42
C MET A 14 3.97 8.95 -9.22
N PRO A 15 4.83 9.66 -8.45
CA PRO A 15 6.20 9.19 -8.22
C PRO A 15 6.25 7.89 -7.42
N ILE A 16 5.31 7.66 -6.50
CA ILE A 16 5.28 6.45 -5.68
C ILE A 16 4.82 5.23 -6.49
N ILE A 17 3.89 5.43 -7.43
CA ILE A 17 3.52 4.41 -8.42
C ILE A 17 4.76 4.00 -9.22
N ALA A 18 5.51 4.96 -9.77
CA ALA A 18 6.71 4.66 -10.53
C ALA A 18 7.76 3.89 -9.71
N LEU A 19 7.96 4.25 -8.44
CA LEU A 19 8.83 3.51 -7.53
C LEU A 19 8.34 2.08 -7.28
N ALA A 20 7.03 1.90 -7.04
CA ALA A 20 6.44 0.58 -6.82
C ALA A 20 6.62 -0.33 -8.03
N GLU A 21 6.49 0.20 -9.25
CA GLU A 21 6.67 -0.55 -10.50
C GLU A 21 8.13 -0.90 -10.78
N ALA A 22 9.06 -0.01 -10.44
CA ALA A 22 10.50 -0.29 -10.55
C ALA A 22 10.98 -1.32 -9.52
N GLY A 23 10.30 -1.42 -8.38
CA GLY A 23 10.73 -2.21 -7.23
C GLY A 23 11.84 -1.53 -6.41
N PRO A 24 12.11 -2.02 -5.19
CA PRO A 24 13.11 -1.43 -4.33
C PRO A 24 14.53 -1.81 -4.74
N SER A 25 15.49 -0.93 -4.48
CA SER A 25 16.91 -1.29 -4.45
C SER A 25 17.27 -2.05 -3.16
N ALA A 26 18.47 -2.63 -3.12
CA ALA A 26 18.97 -3.23 -1.88
C ALA A 26 19.06 -2.22 -0.73
N SER A 27 19.42 -0.96 -1.02
CA SER A 27 19.50 0.10 -0.01
C SER A 27 18.12 0.51 0.52
N ASP A 28 17.09 0.49 -0.34
CA ASP A 28 15.71 0.78 0.08
C ASP A 28 15.23 -0.21 1.14
N LEU A 29 15.64 -1.48 1.03
CA LEU A 29 15.23 -2.54 1.96
C LEU A 29 16.12 -2.67 3.19
N ALA A 30 17.39 -2.24 3.12
CA ALA A 30 18.33 -2.36 4.23
C ALA A 30 17.82 -1.69 5.51
N ASP A 31 17.25 -0.50 5.38
CA ASP A 31 16.71 0.29 6.48
C ASP A 31 15.16 0.21 6.58
N ALA A 32 14.52 -0.61 5.74
CA ALA A 32 13.07 -0.73 5.75
C ALA A 32 12.60 -1.49 7.01
N PRO A 33 11.53 -0.99 7.68
CA PRO A 33 10.86 -1.72 8.75
C PRO A 33 10.35 -3.07 8.26
N GLN A 34 10.36 -4.06 9.15
CA GLN A 34 9.78 -5.36 8.86
C GLN A 34 8.31 -5.34 9.26
N LEU A 35 7.46 -5.89 8.40
CA LEU A 35 6.03 -6.07 8.64
C LEU A 35 5.71 -7.56 8.63
N ASP A 36 5.38 -8.09 9.80
CA ASP A 36 4.97 -9.47 10.03
C ASP A 36 3.46 -9.58 10.31
N HIS A 37 2.95 -10.81 10.28
CA HIS A 37 1.53 -11.14 10.49
C HIS A 37 0.60 -10.19 9.74
N TRP A 38 0.91 -9.96 8.46
CA TRP A 38 0.30 -8.87 7.71
C TRP A 38 -0.85 -9.35 6.83
N ILE A 39 -1.85 -8.49 6.62
CA ILE A 39 -2.96 -8.71 5.69
C ILE A 39 -3.29 -7.43 4.92
N ALA A 40 -3.55 -7.57 3.63
CA ALA A 40 -4.06 -6.46 2.82
C ALA A 40 -5.55 -6.24 3.08
N MET A 41 -5.95 -4.99 3.17
CA MET A 41 -7.35 -4.61 3.43
C MET A 41 -7.73 -3.41 2.56
N ARG A 42 -9.03 -3.32 2.25
CA ARG A 42 -9.65 -2.14 1.68
C ARG A 42 -10.37 -1.35 2.77
N GLU A 43 -9.98 -0.10 2.95
CA GLU A 43 -10.66 0.84 3.83
C GLU A 43 -11.97 1.37 3.21
N LEU A 44 -12.83 1.99 4.01
CA LEU A 44 -14.11 2.59 3.56
C LEU A 44 -13.95 3.65 2.47
N THR A 45 -12.82 4.37 2.46
CA THR A 45 -12.50 5.38 1.43
C THR A 45 -12.02 4.76 0.11
N GLY A 46 -11.90 3.43 0.06
CA GLY A 46 -11.42 2.68 -1.11
C GLY A 46 -9.91 2.47 -1.14
N ARG A 47 -9.14 3.10 -0.23
CA ARG A 47 -7.69 2.90 -0.12
C ARG A 47 -7.36 1.45 0.22
N ILE A 48 -6.28 0.96 -0.36
CA ILE A 48 -5.70 -0.32 0.01
C ILE A 48 -4.59 -0.06 1.04
N VAL A 49 -4.60 -0.80 2.14
CA VAL A 49 -3.62 -0.69 3.23
C VAL A 49 -3.17 -2.08 3.67
N LEU A 50 -2.07 -2.16 4.39
CA LEU A 50 -1.69 -3.36 5.12
C LEU A 50 -1.96 -3.14 6.62
N PHE A 51 -2.55 -4.14 7.25
CA PHE A 51 -2.47 -4.30 8.71
C PHE A 51 -1.39 -5.33 9.02
N GLY A 52 -0.64 -5.15 10.11
CA GLY A 52 0.35 -6.12 10.58
C GLY A 52 1.19 -5.59 11.72
N ASP A 53 2.08 -6.44 12.24
CA ASP A 53 3.03 -6.10 13.29
C ASP A 53 4.28 -5.51 12.67
N VAL A 54 4.61 -4.26 13.01
CA VAL A 54 5.84 -3.61 12.53
C VAL A 54 6.94 -3.75 13.55
N THR A 55 8.17 -3.97 13.07
CA THR A 55 9.40 -3.85 13.87
C THR A 55 10.43 -2.95 13.18
N GLY A 56 11.22 -2.24 13.98
CA GLY A 56 12.26 -1.33 13.46
C GLY A 56 11.69 -0.09 12.76
N HIS A 57 10.49 0.35 13.14
CA HIS A 57 9.88 1.55 12.56
C HIS A 57 10.55 2.82 13.10
N PRO A 58 10.94 3.80 12.26
CA PRO A 58 11.74 4.95 12.72
C PRO A 58 11.02 5.89 13.69
N LEU A 59 9.69 5.85 13.72
CA LEU A 59 8.85 6.73 14.57
C LEU A 59 7.98 5.97 15.58
N LEU A 60 7.82 4.65 15.40
CA LEU A 60 6.88 3.85 16.18
C LEU A 60 7.68 2.76 16.86
N HIS A 61 7.31 2.41 18.08
CA HIS A 61 7.82 1.20 18.70
C HIS A 61 7.25 -0.03 17.97
N ASP A 62 7.82 -1.20 18.27
CA ASP A 62 7.31 -2.46 17.74
C ASP A 62 5.84 -2.66 18.17
N THR A 63 4.94 -2.69 17.19
CA THR A 63 3.49 -2.61 17.45
C THR A 63 2.65 -3.00 16.22
N GLY A 64 1.36 -3.27 16.42
CA GLY A 64 0.40 -3.44 15.34
C GLY A 64 0.06 -2.11 14.67
N ILE A 65 0.09 -2.06 13.34
CA ILE A 65 -0.18 -0.84 12.57
C ILE A 65 -1.16 -1.09 11.43
N VAL A 66 -1.81 0.00 11.00
CA VAL A 66 -2.37 0.13 9.65
C VAL A 66 -1.44 1.05 8.87
N THR A 67 -0.93 0.60 7.74
CA THR A 67 -0.02 1.41 6.92
C THR A 67 -0.76 2.56 6.23
N SER A 68 0.00 3.54 5.73
CA SER A 68 -0.50 4.42 4.67
C SER A 68 -0.87 3.61 3.41
N GLN A 69 -1.52 4.24 2.43
CA GLN A 69 -1.96 3.58 1.20
C GLN A 69 -0.83 2.77 0.54
N LEU A 70 -1.16 1.53 0.18
CA LEU A 70 -0.35 0.59 -0.57
C LEU A 70 -0.39 0.94 -2.07
N PHE A 71 0.78 0.90 -2.71
CA PHE A 71 0.98 1.17 -4.14
C PHE A 71 1.55 -0.02 -4.89
N GLY A 72 2.35 -0.86 -4.22
CA GLY A 72 2.90 -2.08 -4.79
C GLY A 72 3.25 -3.09 -3.72
N ILE A 73 3.22 -4.35 -4.10
CA ILE A 73 3.57 -5.47 -3.22
C ILE A 73 4.08 -6.62 -4.06
N ASP A 74 5.17 -7.25 -3.61
CA ASP A 74 5.63 -8.53 -4.13
C ASP A 74 5.91 -9.45 -2.93
N THR A 75 5.00 -10.38 -2.71
CA THR A 75 5.08 -11.33 -1.59
C THR A 75 6.18 -12.37 -1.77
N LYS A 76 6.61 -12.64 -3.01
CA LYS A 76 7.70 -13.57 -3.31
C LYS A 76 9.05 -12.90 -3.11
N ALA A 77 9.18 -11.65 -3.55
CA ALA A 77 10.38 -10.85 -3.31
C ALA A 77 10.43 -10.23 -1.90
N GLY A 78 9.35 -10.34 -1.13
CA GLY A 78 9.31 -9.98 0.29
C GLY A 78 9.28 -8.48 0.55
N TRP A 79 8.58 -7.69 -0.27
CA TRP A 79 8.48 -6.24 -0.07
C TRP A 79 7.09 -5.66 -0.32
N ALA A 80 6.82 -4.52 0.31
CA ALA A 80 5.67 -3.66 0.01
C ALA A 80 6.09 -2.18 -0.11
N ARG A 81 5.47 -1.45 -1.06
CA ARG A 81 5.60 0.01 -1.22
C ARG A 81 4.31 0.69 -0.79
N THR A 82 4.42 1.53 0.23
CA THR A 82 3.31 2.38 0.69
C THR A 82 3.56 3.84 0.34
N LEU A 83 2.63 4.75 0.64
CA LEU A 83 2.85 6.18 0.45
C LEU A 83 4.13 6.62 1.15
N SER A 84 4.29 6.25 2.42
CA SER A 84 5.40 6.75 3.24
C SER A 84 6.69 5.95 3.11
N ARG A 85 6.63 4.62 2.96
CA ARG A 85 7.85 3.79 3.07
C ARG A 85 7.77 2.45 2.34
N TRP A 86 8.96 1.87 2.16
CA TRP A 86 9.15 0.46 1.88
C TRP A 86 9.02 -0.34 3.17
N TYR A 87 8.55 -1.58 3.03
CA TYR A 87 8.55 -2.58 4.10
C TYR A 87 9.19 -3.86 3.59
N ARG A 88 9.94 -4.54 4.46
CA ARG A 88 10.29 -5.95 4.29
C ARG A 88 9.13 -6.79 4.82
N LEU A 89 8.60 -7.67 3.99
CA LEU A 89 7.48 -8.53 4.37
C LEU A 89 8.00 -9.80 5.02
N GLY A 90 7.48 -10.08 6.22
CA GLY A 90 7.59 -11.37 6.87
C GLY A 90 6.36 -12.23 6.58
N GLN A 91 5.91 -12.98 7.58
CA GLN A 91 4.80 -13.94 7.41
C GLN A 91 3.47 -13.21 7.16
N PRO A 92 2.71 -13.58 6.11
CA PRO A 92 1.34 -13.08 5.97
C PRO A 92 0.46 -13.66 7.07
N LEU A 93 -0.53 -12.89 7.51
CA LEU A 93 -1.59 -13.39 8.35
C LEU A 93 -2.51 -14.29 7.52
N THR A 94 -2.69 -15.53 7.97
CA THR A 94 -3.75 -16.41 7.50
C THR A 94 -4.93 -16.25 8.45
N PRO A 95 -6.03 -15.59 8.06
CA PRO A 95 -7.23 -15.58 8.90
C PRO A 95 -7.67 -17.04 9.10
N ASP A 96 -7.77 -17.47 10.35
CA ASP A 96 -8.58 -18.67 10.65
C ASP A 96 -10.02 -18.36 10.19
N LYS A 97 -10.77 -19.40 9.80
CA LYS A 97 -12.07 -19.37 9.10
C LYS A 97 -13.21 -18.64 9.84
N GLY A 98 -12.95 -17.85 10.88
CA GLY A 98 -13.94 -17.08 11.60
C GLY A 98 -13.44 -15.66 11.86
N GLU A 99 -14.05 -14.71 11.15
CA GLU A 99 -14.20 -13.30 11.50
C GLU A 99 -12.91 -12.58 11.94
N PHE A 100 -12.38 -11.74 11.06
CA PHE A 100 -11.59 -10.59 11.51
C PHE A 100 -12.62 -9.61 12.14
N PRO A 101 -12.69 -9.44 13.47
CA PRO A 101 -13.57 -8.44 14.05
C PRO A 101 -13.08 -7.07 13.57
N ASP A 102 -13.81 -6.51 12.62
CA ASP A 102 -13.45 -5.27 11.97
C ASP A 102 -14.43 -4.18 12.40
N PRO A 103 -14.13 -3.46 13.50
CA PRO A 103 -14.94 -2.34 13.94
C PRO A 103 -14.85 -1.12 13.00
N PHE A 104 -13.99 -1.17 11.97
CA PHE A 104 -13.68 -0.04 11.08
C PHE A 104 -14.26 -0.18 9.67
N GLY A 105 -14.92 -1.30 9.34
CA GLY A 105 -15.49 -1.56 8.01
C GLY A 105 -14.44 -1.90 6.93
N PHE A 106 -13.23 -2.24 7.33
CA PHE A 106 -12.17 -2.75 6.48
C PHE A 106 -12.46 -4.16 5.94
N ARG A 107 -12.31 -4.31 4.63
CA ARG A 107 -12.53 -5.60 3.95
C ARG A 107 -11.20 -6.27 3.62
N PRO A 108 -10.93 -7.48 4.13
CA PRO A 108 -9.73 -8.23 3.73
C PRO A 108 -9.65 -8.43 2.22
N LEU A 109 -8.46 -8.24 1.66
CA LEU A 109 -8.10 -8.52 0.27
C LEU A 109 -7.01 -9.60 0.22
N ALA A 110 -7.32 -10.77 0.77
CA ALA A 110 -6.37 -11.88 0.87
C ALA A 110 -6.07 -12.57 -0.47
N ASN A 111 -6.94 -12.42 -1.48
CA ASN A 111 -6.68 -12.95 -2.82
C ASN A 111 -5.64 -12.07 -3.54
N PRO A 112 -4.46 -12.62 -3.93
CA PRO A 112 -3.40 -11.85 -4.59
C PRO A 112 -3.82 -11.21 -5.92
N ASP A 113 -4.66 -11.88 -6.71
CA ASP A 113 -5.12 -11.36 -8.01
C ASP A 113 -6.08 -10.18 -7.81
N THR A 114 -6.98 -10.29 -6.82
CA THR A 114 -7.87 -9.17 -6.45
C THR A 114 -7.07 -7.98 -5.90
N LEU A 115 -6.03 -8.25 -5.11
CA LEU A 115 -5.15 -7.20 -4.60
C LEU A 115 -4.39 -6.51 -5.73
N ALA A 116 -3.78 -7.27 -6.64
CA ALA A 116 -3.06 -6.75 -7.80
C ALA A 116 -3.97 -5.89 -8.69
N ALA A 117 -5.18 -6.38 -9.00
CA ALA A 117 -6.16 -5.63 -9.79
C ALA A 117 -6.58 -4.32 -9.11
N ALA A 118 -6.74 -4.32 -7.77
CA ALA A 118 -7.07 -3.10 -7.03
C ALA A 118 -5.95 -2.05 -7.06
N LEU A 119 -4.70 -2.49 -6.94
CA LEU A 119 -3.53 -1.59 -7.04
C LEU A 119 -3.37 -1.03 -8.46
N ALA A 120 -3.56 -1.87 -9.48
CA ALA A 120 -3.53 -1.45 -10.88
C ALA A 120 -4.62 -0.42 -11.18
N ALA A 121 -5.87 -0.65 -10.73
CA ALA A 121 -6.97 0.29 -10.93
C ALA A 121 -6.69 1.67 -10.30
N HIS A 122 -6.07 1.70 -9.11
CA HIS A 122 -5.65 2.97 -8.49
C HIS A 122 -4.56 3.67 -9.31
N ALA A 123 -3.57 2.93 -9.80
CA ALA A 123 -2.50 3.50 -10.63
C ALA A 123 -3.05 4.08 -11.95
N ASP A 124 -3.97 3.38 -12.61
CA ASP A 124 -4.59 3.82 -13.85
C ASP A 124 -5.44 5.07 -13.65
N GLU A 125 -6.17 5.17 -12.53
CA GLU A 125 -6.92 6.36 -12.18
C GLU A 125 -6.01 7.58 -11.98
N ILE A 126 -4.89 7.41 -11.26
CA ILE A 126 -3.92 8.50 -11.07
C ILE A 126 -3.31 8.92 -12.42
N ARG A 127 -3.01 7.98 -13.31
CA ARG A 127 -2.51 8.29 -14.67
C ARG A 127 -3.54 9.02 -15.53
N ARG A 128 -4.82 8.64 -15.43
CA ARG A 128 -5.92 9.32 -16.11
C ARG A 128 -6.01 10.78 -15.65
N LEU A 129 -6.02 11.02 -14.35
CA LEU A 129 -6.03 12.37 -13.77
C LEU A 129 -4.79 13.18 -14.20
N ALA A 130 -3.61 12.55 -14.25
CA ALA A 130 -2.40 13.19 -14.73
C ALA A 130 -2.44 13.57 -16.22
N ALA A 131 -3.08 12.75 -17.06
CA ALA A 131 -3.30 13.08 -18.46
C ALA A 131 -4.25 14.27 -18.61
N GLU A 132 -5.37 14.26 -17.90
CA GLU A 132 -6.35 15.36 -17.90
C GLU A 132 -5.74 16.69 -17.44
N ALA A 133 -4.79 16.67 -16.51
CA ALA A 133 -4.10 17.87 -16.05
C ALA A 133 -3.11 18.44 -17.09
N ARG A 134 -2.63 17.63 -18.04
CA ARG A 134 -1.71 18.07 -19.12
C ARG A 134 -2.45 18.67 -20.32
N ASP A 135 -3.67 18.21 -20.57
CA ASP A 135 -4.50 18.61 -21.72
C ASP A 135 -5.33 19.89 -21.45
N GLN A 136 -5.19 20.49 -20.27
CA GLN A 136 -5.93 21.67 -19.79
C GLN A 136 -5.01 22.87 -19.57
#